data_AF-A0A8T7E4I4-F1
#
_entry.id   AF-A0A8T7E4I4-F1
#
_cell.length_a   1.000
_cell.length_b   1.000
_cell.length_c   1.000
_cell.angle_alpha   90.00
_cell.angle_beta   90.00
_cell.angle_gamma   90.00
#
_symmetry.space_group_name_H-M   'P 1'
#
loop_
_entity.id
_entity.type
_entity.pdbx_description
1 polymer ?
#
loop_
_entity_poly.entity_id
_entity_poly.type
_entity_poly.pdbx_seq_one_letter_code
_entity_poly.pdbx_strand_id
1 'polypeptide(L)'
;MSQGLDNGFDNIYVGGAGCVYAVRRADGSLLWETHLLEGFFKSGSNFVSLLETPDTLYAFTSGTLFALEKGTGETRWSTEIPHLKHYPGLLTTMGLSSALDAGIGIEVGDDGSNGGGGD
;
A
#
# COMPACT_ATOMS: atom_id res chain seq x y z
N MET A 1 -9.00 -4.25 31.54
CA MET A 1 -8.18 -3.31 30.75
C MET A 1 -6.90 -4.03 30.36
N SER A 2 -6.96 -4.88 29.34
CA SER A 2 -5.78 -5.52 28.77
C SER A 2 -5.27 -4.62 27.67
N GLN A 3 -4.30 -3.76 27.99
CA GLN A 3 -3.41 -3.19 26.99
C GLN A 3 -2.64 -4.38 26.42
N GLY A 4 -3.18 -4.98 25.35
CA GLY A 4 -2.48 -5.97 24.57
C GLY A 4 -1.23 -5.30 24.03
N LEU A 5 -0.08 -5.94 24.23
CA LEU A 5 1.12 -5.55 23.52
C LEU A 5 0.84 -5.87 22.05
N ASP A 6 0.35 -4.87 21.32
CA ASP A 6 0.13 -4.89 19.89
C ASP A 6 1.52 -4.94 19.22
N ASN A 7 2.19 -6.08 19.34
CA ASN A 7 3.40 -6.35 18.59
C ASN A 7 3.01 -6.20 17.13
N GLY A 8 3.63 -5.25 16.41
CA GLY A 8 3.25 -4.86 15.04
C GLY A 8 3.26 -5.97 13.98
N PHE A 9 3.47 -7.23 14.38
CA PHE A 9 3.34 -8.46 13.60
C PHE A 9 1.91 -9.02 13.56
N ASP A 10 0.96 -8.48 14.35
CA ASP A 10 -0.44 -8.99 14.39
C ASP A 10 -1.42 -8.16 13.55
N ASN A 11 -0.89 -7.29 12.70
CA ASN A 11 -1.67 -6.40 11.85
C ASN A 11 -1.51 -6.81 10.38
N ILE A 12 -2.59 -6.74 9.62
CA ILE A 12 -2.61 -6.81 8.17
C ILE A 12 -2.63 -5.37 7.64
N TYR A 13 -1.68 -5.03 6.78
CA TYR A 13 -1.62 -3.72 6.16
C TYR A 13 -2.13 -3.80 4.72
N VAL A 14 -3.06 -2.90 4.37
CA VAL A 14 -3.67 -2.84 3.03
C VAL A 14 -3.42 -1.46 2.45
N GLY A 15 -2.81 -1.42 1.26
CA GLY A 15 -2.58 -0.20 0.51
C GLY A 15 -3.51 -0.12 -0.69
N GLY A 16 -4.26 0.97 -0.83
CA GLY A 16 -5.18 1.14 -1.95
C GLY A 16 -5.88 2.49 -1.94
N ALA A 17 -6.28 2.98 -3.12
CA ALA A 17 -6.96 4.26 -3.29
C ALA A 17 -6.23 5.46 -2.65
N GLY A 18 -4.89 5.43 -2.64
CA GLY A 18 -4.07 6.47 -2.00
C GLY A 18 -4.13 6.48 -0.47
N CYS A 19 -4.59 5.39 0.14
CA CYS A 19 -4.73 5.22 1.57
C CYS A 19 -3.99 3.94 2.03
N VAL A 20 -3.68 3.91 3.32
CA VAL A 20 -3.16 2.73 4.00
C VAL A 20 -4.08 2.40 5.17
N TYR A 21 -4.44 1.14 5.31
CA TYR A 21 -5.29 0.63 6.36
C TYR A 21 -4.51 -0.39 7.19
N ALA A 22 -4.68 -0.37 8.50
CA ALA A 22 -4.27 -1.47 9.37
C ALA A 22 -5.48 -2.18 9.92
N VAL A 23 -5.47 -3.50 9.78
CA VAL A 23 -6.54 -4.39 10.21
C VAL A 23 -5.97 -5.37 11.21
N ARG A 24 -6.65 -5.58 12.33
CA ARG A 24 -6.27 -6.59 13.31
C ARG A 24 -6.44 -7.98 12.70
N ARG A 25 -5.37 -8.77 12.69
CA ARG A 25 -5.38 -10.12 12.10
C ARG A 25 -6.36 -11.07 12.80
N ALA A 26 -6.53 -10.92 14.11
CA ALA A 26 -7.34 -11.83 14.92
C ALA A 26 -8.84 -11.81 14.56
N ASP A 27 -9.39 -10.65 14.20
CA ASP A 27 -10.84 -10.46 14.05
C ASP A 27 -11.26 -9.62 12.82
N GLY A 28 -10.31 -9.06 12.08
CA GLY A 28 -10.60 -8.23 10.91
C GLY A 28 -11.05 -6.79 11.25
N SER A 29 -10.95 -6.36 12.51
CA SER A 29 -11.31 -5.00 12.91
C SER A 29 -10.31 -3.96 12.38
N LEU A 30 -10.82 -2.83 11.90
CA LEU A 30 -10.00 -1.69 11.48
C LEU A 30 -9.36 -1.02 12.71
N LEU A 31 -8.04 -0.88 12.69
CA LEU A 31 -7.26 -0.23 13.75
C LEU A 31 -7.04 1.25 13.45
N TRP A 32 -6.55 1.54 12.24
CA TRP A 32 -6.28 2.89 11.76
C TRP A 32 -6.34 2.98 10.23
N GLU A 33 -6.50 4.20 9.73
CA GLU A 33 -6.47 4.57 8.31
C GLU A 33 -5.63 5.85 8.14
N THR A 34 -4.75 5.85 7.14
CA THR A 34 -3.91 6.99 6.78
C THR A 34 -4.12 7.35 5.32
N HIS A 35 -4.57 8.58 5.05
CA HIS A 35 -4.66 9.13 3.70
C HIS A 35 -3.28 9.67 3.29
N LEU A 36 -2.65 9.07 2.28
CA LEU A 36 -1.34 9.50 1.76
C LEU A 36 -1.48 10.62 0.72
N LEU A 37 -2.62 10.65 0.03
CA LEU A 37 -2.91 11.64 -1.00
C LEU A 37 -4.02 12.57 -0.52
N GLU A 38 -3.70 13.86 -0.43
CA GLU A 38 -4.69 14.91 -0.19
C GLU A 38 -5.19 15.52 -1.51
N GLY A 39 -6.44 15.95 -1.55
CA GLY A 39 -7.00 16.73 -2.66
C GLY A 39 -7.33 15.95 -3.94
N PHE A 40 -7.20 16.64 -5.09
CA PHE A 40 -7.71 16.23 -6.41
C PHE A 40 -7.06 14.93 -6.96
N PHE A 41 -5.93 14.51 -6.40
CA PHE A 41 -5.26 13.26 -6.75
C PHE A 41 -5.95 11.99 -6.20
N LYS A 42 -7.07 12.13 -5.47
CA LYS A 42 -7.97 11.01 -5.13
C LYS A 42 -8.57 10.30 -6.34
N SER A 43 -8.57 10.95 -7.50
CA SER A 43 -9.13 10.41 -8.73
C SER A 43 -8.05 9.70 -9.56
N GLY A 44 -7.80 8.44 -9.23
CA GLY A 44 -6.88 7.57 -9.96
C GLY A 44 -6.79 6.20 -9.30
N SER A 45 -6.51 5.17 -10.09
CA SER A 45 -6.12 3.83 -9.59
C SER A 45 -4.75 3.93 -8.93
N ASN A 46 -4.68 4.59 -7.78
CA ASN A 46 -3.45 4.84 -7.05
C ASN A 46 -3.12 3.57 -6.27
N PHE A 47 -2.38 2.69 -6.94
CA PHE A 47 -1.69 1.58 -6.31
C PHE A 47 -0.74 2.13 -5.25
N VAL A 48 -0.81 1.52 -4.06
CA VAL A 48 0.10 1.83 -2.95
C VAL A 48 0.99 0.63 -2.75
N SER A 49 2.28 0.78 -2.99
CA SER A 49 3.27 -0.25 -2.67
C SER A 49 3.61 -0.17 -1.19
N LEU A 50 3.50 -1.29 -0.48
CA LEU A 50 3.83 -1.37 0.95
C LEU A 50 5.09 -2.20 1.17
N LEU A 51 5.90 -1.77 2.14
CA LEU A 51 7.04 -2.53 2.66
C LEU A 51 7.07 -2.40 4.18
N GLU A 52 6.83 -3.51 4.86
CA GLU A 52 6.88 -3.58 6.31
C GLU A 52 8.33 -3.76 6.79
N THR A 53 8.67 -3.07 7.89
CA THR A 53 9.86 -3.34 8.70
C THR A 53 9.44 -3.51 10.18
N PRO A 54 10.34 -3.86 11.11
CA PRO A 54 9.96 -4.02 12.52
C PRO A 54 9.25 -2.80 13.11
N ASP A 55 9.73 -1.59 12.80
CA ASP A 55 9.30 -0.34 13.45
C ASP A 55 8.57 0.65 12.52
N THR A 56 8.64 0.45 11.20
CA THR A 56 8.14 1.40 10.21
C THR A 56 7.42 0.68 9.07
N LEU A 57 6.31 1.24 8.62
CA LEU A 57 5.65 0.82 7.39
C LEU A 57 5.96 1.85 6.30
N TYR A 58 6.62 1.42 5.24
CA TYR A 58 6.87 2.27 4.08
C TYR A 58 5.73 2.12 3.09
N ALA A 59 5.22 3.25 2.63
CA ALA A 59 4.19 3.30 1.61
C ALA A 59 4.63 4.21 0.47
N PHE A 60 4.52 3.73 -0.76
CA PHE A 60 4.86 4.51 -1.94
C PHE A 60 3.65 4.63 -2.87
N THR A 61 3.31 5.86 -3.21
CA THR A 61 2.22 6.18 -4.14
C THR A 61 2.51 7.50 -4.85
N SER A 62 2.14 7.59 -6.12
CA SER A 62 2.17 8.84 -6.90
C SER A 62 3.50 9.60 -6.86
N GLY A 63 4.62 8.88 -6.78
CA GLY A 63 5.94 9.48 -6.73
C GLY A 63 6.38 9.95 -5.34
N THR A 64 5.62 9.70 -4.29
CA THR A 64 5.99 10.07 -2.91
C THR A 64 6.17 8.81 -2.06
N LEU A 65 7.29 8.76 -1.34
CA LEU A 65 7.59 7.73 -0.35
C LEU A 65 7.23 8.27 1.04
N PHE A 66 6.43 7.51 1.78
CA PHE A 66 6.01 7.81 3.13
C PHE A 66 6.57 6.77 4.10
N ALA A 67 6.96 7.23 5.28
CA ALA A 67 7.28 6.36 6.41
C ALA A 67 6.21 6.56 7.49
N LEU A 68 5.43 5.52 7.73
CA LEU A 68 4.37 5.51 8.73
C LEU A 68 4.83 4.77 9.98
N GLU A 69 4.41 5.26 11.14
CA GLU A 69 4.47 4.50 12.38
C GLU A 69 3.47 3.33 12.34
N LYS A 70 3.95 2.12 12.61
CA LYS A 70 3.15 0.90 12.47
C LYS A 70 1.94 0.79 13.41
N GLY A 71 2.08 1.32 14.62
CA GLY A 71 1.06 1.23 15.66
C GLY A 71 -0.10 2.20 15.44
N THR A 72 0.20 3.39 14.93
CA THR A 72 -0.74 4.52 14.85
C THR A 72 -1.15 4.88 13.43
N GLY A 73 -0.31 4.54 12.43
CA GLY A 73 -0.47 5.00 11.06
C GLY A 73 0.06 6.42 10.81
N GLU A 74 0.64 7.08 11.82
CA GLU A 74 1.10 8.46 11.69
C GLU A 74 2.31 8.59 10.77
N THR A 75 2.28 9.57 9.87
CA THR A 75 3.38 9.86 8.96
C THR A 75 4.55 10.49 9.73
N ARG A 76 5.65 9.74 9.86
CA ARG A 76 6.90 10.24 10.44
C ARG A 76 7.64 11.19 9.50
N TRP A 77 7.66 10.85 8.21
CA TRP A 77 8.20 11.70 7.16
C TRP A 77 7.65 11.29 5.79
N SER A 78 7.78 12.20 4.83
CA SER A 78 7.50 11.94 3.41
C SER A 78 8.58 12.57 2.53
N THR A 79 8.86 11.92 1.41
CA THR A 79 9.85 12.37 0.43
C THR A 79 9.28 12.23 -0.97
N GLU A 80 9.24 13.32 -1.73
CA GLU A 80 8.89 13.28 -3.14
C GLU A 80 10.06 12.77 -3.99
N ILE A 81 9.73 11.92 -4.96
CA ILE A 81 10.61 11.37 -5.98
C ILE A 81 10.05 11.82 -7.35
N PRO A 82 10.49 12.99 -7.86
CA PRO A 82 9.83 13.70 -8.95
C PRO A 82 9.60 12.89 -10.23
N HIS A 83 10.44 11.89 -10.49
CA HIS A 83 10.43 11.10 -11.71
C HIS A 83 9.59 9.81 -11.63
N LEU A 84 9.01 9.49 -10.47
CA LEU A 84 8.23 8.26 -10.27
C LEU A 84 6.72 8.51 -10.07
N LYS A 85 6.22 9.69 -10.44
CA LYS A 85 4.80 10.06 -10.22
C LYS A 85 3.78 9.13 -10.90
N HIS A 86 4.16 8.54 -12.03
CA HIS A 86 3.28 7.71 -12.85
C HIS A 86 3.73 6.24 -12.94
N TYR A 87 4.72 5.85 -12.14
CA TYR A 87 5.30 4.51 -12.20
C TYR A 87 5.03 3.74 -10.92
N PRO A 88 4.72 2.43 -11.01
CA PRO A 88 4.70 1.58 -9.83
C PRO A 88 6.10 1.55 -9.21
N GLY A 89 6.17 1.74 -7.89
CA GLY A 89 7.43 1.68 -7.16
C GLY A 89 7.69 0.28 -6.61
N LEU A 90 8.89 -0.24 -6.84
CA LEU A 90 9.40 -1.41 -6.12
C LEU A 90 10.17 -0.93 -4.89
N LEU A 91 9.70 -1.34 -3.71
CA LEU A 91 10.39 -1.10 -2.45
C LEU A 91 11.21 -2.33 -2.05
N THR A 92 12.47 -2.10 -1.69
CA THR A 92 13.37 -3.13 -1.15
C THR A 92 14.20 -2.52 -0.04
N THR A 93 14.46 -3.31 0.99
CA THR A 93 15.43 -3.04 2.06
C THR A 93 16.29 -4.28 2.24
N MET A 94 17.38 -4.19 3.03
CA MET A 94 18.22 -5.36 3.29
C MET A 94 17.36 -6.50 3.86
N GLY A 95 17.17 -7.56 3.06
CA GLY A 95 16.44 -8.77 3.44
C GLY A 95 14.91 -8.76 3.23
N LEU A 96 14.28 -7.68 2.77
CA LEU A 96 12.83 -7.62 2.53
C LEU A 96 12.51 -6.89 1.21
N SER A 97 11.60 -7.43 0.41
CA SER A 97 11.13 -6.80 -0.84
C SER A 97 9.60 -6.83 -0.93
N SER A 98 9.03 -5.68 -1.31
CA SER A 98 7.58 -5.54 -1.54
C SER A 98 7.06 -6.36 -2.73
N ALA A 99 7.92 -6.75 -3.68
CA ALA A 99 7.50 -7.53 -4.86
C ALA A 99 7.24 -9.01 -4.58
N LEU A 100 7.68 -9.56 -3.45
CA LEU A 100 7.68 -11.00 -3.20
C LEU A 100 6.84 -11.43 -2.00
N ASP A 101 6.34 -10.49 -1.17
CA ASP A 101 5.56 -10.81 0.03
C ASP A 101 4.05 -10.58 -0.14
N ALA A 102 3.66 -9.72 -1.08
CA ALA A 102 2.30 -9.65 -1.60
C ALA A 102 2.32 -10.22 -3.02
N GLY A 103 1.65 -11.34 -3.26
CA GLY A 103 1.50 -11.90 -4.59
C GLY A 103 0.90 -10.85 -5.52
N ILE A 104 1.73 -10.23 -6.36
CA ILE A 104 1.26 -9.29 -7.38
C ILE A 104 0.56 -10.12 -8.45
N GLY A 105 -0.74 -10.31 -8.27
CA GLY A 105 -1.65 -10.62 -9.37
C GLY A 105 -1.74 -9.37 -10.24
N ILE A 106 -0.86 -9.25 -11.24
CA ILE A 106 -1.17 -8.39 -12.38
C ILE A 106 -2.33 -9.08 -13.09
N GLU A 107 -3.57 -8.73 -12.74
CA GLU A 107 -4.70 -9.04 -13.60
C GLU A 107 -4.55 -8.18 -14.84
N VAL A 108 -3.91 -8.76 -15.87
CA VAL A 108 -4.05 -8.28 -17.23
C VAL A 108 -5.51 -8.53 -17.58
N GLY A 109 -6.31 -7.47 -17.61
CA GLY A 109 -7.66 -7.54 -18.16
C GLY A 109 -7.56 -8.00 -19.60
N ASP A 110 -7.96 -9.24 -19.86
CA ASP A 110 -8.19 -9.76 -21.20
C ASP A 110 -9.39 -9.00 -21.76
N ASP A 111 -9.12 -7.96 -22.57
CA ASP A 111 -10.14 -7.27 -23.34
C ASP A 111 -10.56 -8.19 -24.49
N GLY A 112 -11.41 -9.16 -24.15
CA GLY A 112 -12.10 -10.04 -25.08
C GLY A 112 -12.92 -9.25 -26.10
N SER A 113 -12.25 -8.73 -27.13
CA SER A 113 -12.85 -8.20 -28.34
C SER A 113 -13.25 -9.39 -29.20
N ASN A 114 -14.47 -9.84 -28.93
CA ASN A 114 -15.19 -10.89 -29.64
C ASN A 114 -15.09 -10.69 -31.16
N GLY A 115 -14.54 -11.70 -31.84
CA GLY A 115 -14.52 -11.77 -33.30
C GLY A 115 -15.94 -11.86 -33.86
N GLY A 116 -16.28 -10.93 -34.75
CA GLY A 116 -17.41 -11.04 -35.67
C GLY A 116 -16.87 -11.21 -37.08
N GLY A 117 -16.79 -12.45 -37.55
CA GLY A 117 -16.42 -12.78 -38.92
C GLY A 117 -17.59 -12.65 -39.89
N GLY A 118 -17.27 -12.16 -41.08
CA GLY A 118 -17.72 -12.71 -42.36
C GLY A 118 -19.19 -12.54 -42.77
N ASP A 119 -19.40 -11.68 -43.75
CA ASP A 119 -20.39 -11.82 -44.81
C ASP A 119 -19.71 -11.71 -46.19
#